data_AF-A0A556TK56-F1
#
_entry.id   AF-A0A556TK56-F1
#
_cell.length_a   1.000
_cell.length_b   1.000
_cell.length_c   1.000
_cell.angle_alpha   90.00
_cell.angle_beta   90.00
_cell.angle_gamma   90.00
#
_symmetry.space_group_name_H-M   'P 1'
#
loop_
_entity.id
_entity.type
_entity.pdbx_description
1 polymer ?
#
loop_
_entity_poly.entity_id
_entity_poly.type
_entity_poly.pdbx_seq_one_letter_code
_entity_poly.pdbx_strand_id
1 'polypeptide(L)'
;MMTKQSTIKAATFIFYCLLWLVQGKPLFPEKEKDPEYWNLWAQHTLVKALKVERNTNIAKNLILFLGDGMGIPTVTAARILRGQLNGHFGEESQLEMDKFPYVALSKTYNTNAQVADSAGTATAYLCGVKANEGTVGVSAAAVRGQCNTTQGNEVTSILKWAKDAGKSVGIVTTTRVTHATPSAAYAHCVDRDWYSDGEMPAEAVQEGCKDLARQLVENIPNINVIMGGGRKYMFPKNMSDVEYPGEKRHSGTRKDRRNLIQEWIDRMKDKRGYYVWNKSDLLSVNPSDADYLLGLFEPGDLSYDLERNSSTDPSLTEMVDVAIKILMKNPKGFYLLVEGLAPMVSDVDQKPFTAILYGNGPGFKLINGSRVNISTVDYQENNYQAQAAVPLRMETHGGEDVAIFSKGPMAHLLHGVQEQNYIPHVMAYAACIGQNKKHCSSGNSSAPSATKASFTLALLIVIPLLLC
;
A
#
# COMPACT_ATOMS: atom_id res chain seq x y z
N MET A 1 29.07 -13.04 -70.37
CA MET A 1 28.73 -11.87 -69.53
C MET A 1 28.11 -12.33 -68.21
N MET A 2 28.85 -13.07 -67.37
CA MET A 2 28.22 -13.90 -66.31
C MET A 2 29.02 -14.04 -65.00
N THR A 3 30.17 -13.37 -64.86
CA THR A 3 31.18 -13.63 -63.81
C THR A 3 31.41 -12.50 -62.81
N LYS A 4 30.69 -11.37 -62.92
CA LYS A 4 30.72 -10.27 -61.92
C LYS A 4 29.52 -10.24 -60.96
N GLN A 5 28.43 -10.96 -61.26
CA GLN A 5 27.15 -10.81 -60.56
C GLN A 5 26.92 -11.85 -59.45
N SER A 6 27.68 -12.95 -59.45
CA SER A 6 27.73 -13.95 -58.36
C SER A 6 28.56 -13.46 -57.18
N THR A 7 29.74 -12.89 -57.43
CA THR A 7 30.69 -12.42 -56.42
C THR A 7 30.09 -11.34 -55.51
N ILE A 8 29.33 -10.40 -56.09
CA ILE A 8 28.65 -9.36 -55.33
C ILE A 8 27.58 -9.98 -54.41
N LYS A 9 26.74 -10.89 -54.93
CA LYS A 9 25.71 -11.55 -54.11
C LYS A 9 26.31 -12.36 -52.96
N ALA A 10 27.42 -13.07 -53.19
CA ALA A 10 28.13 -13.79 -52.13
C ALA A 10 28.68 -12.85 -51.06
N ALA A 11 29.32 -11.74 -51.45
CA ALA A 11 29.84 -10.75 -50.51
C ALA A 11 28.73 -10.10 -49.66
N THR A 12 27.60 -9.73 -50.27
CA THR A 12 26.45 -9.17 -49.54
C THR A 12 25.84 -10.20 -48.56
N PHE A 13 25.71 -11.47 -48.96
CA PHE A 13 25.15 -12.51 -48.09
C PHE A 13 26.05 -12.78 -46.87
N ILE A 14 27.38 -12.83 -47.07
CA ILE A 14 28.35 -12.96 -45.97
C ILE A 14 28.29 -11.76 -45.02
N PHE A 15 28.10 -10.55 -45.53
CA PHE A 15 27.95 -9.34 -44.70
C PHE A 15 26.67 -9.38 -43.83
N TYR A 16 25.55 -9.85 -44.39
CA TYR A 16 24.32 -10.06 -43.61
C TYR A 16 24.45 -11.20 -42.59
N CYS A 17 25.14 -12.30 -42.91
CA CYS A 17 25.42 -13.36 -41.95
C CYS A 17 26.34 -12.89 -40.79
N LEU A 18 27.33 -12.05 -41.08
CA LEU A 18 28.19 -11.45 -40.05
C LEU A 18 27.43 -10.46 -39.17
N LEU A 19 26.48 -9.69 -39.71
CA LEU A 19 25.57 -8.85 -38.93
C LEU A 19 24.58 -9.69 -38.08
N TRP A 20 24.11 -10.83 -38.58
CA TRP A 20 23.29 -11.77 -37.80
C TRP A 20 24.09 -12.46 -36.68
N LEU A 21 25.41 -12.63 -36.81
CA LEU A 21 26.28 -13.08 -35.71
C LEU A 21 26.46 -12.03 -34.59
N VAL A 22 25.92 -10.81 -34.76
CA VAL A 22 25.79 -9.79 -33.70
C VAL A 22 24.35 -9.73 -33.16
N GLN A 23 23.51 -10.75 -33.42
CA GLN A 23 22.24 -10.92 -32.69
C GLN A 23 22.51 -11.25 -31.22
N GLY A 24 22.49 -10.21 -30.39
CA GLY A 24 22.13 -10.27 -28.97
C GLY A 24 22.73 -11.44 -28.18
N LYS A 25 24.03 -11.42 -27.92
CA LYS A 25 24.48 -12.00 -26.64
C LYS A 25 23.72 -11.26 -25.54
N PRO A 26 23.03 -11.94 -24.61
CA PRO A 26 22.44 -11.26 -23.47
C PRO A 26 23.54 -10.50 -22.73
N LEU A 27 23.32 -9.19 -22.54
CA LEU A 27 24.24 -8.30 -21.84
C LEU A 27 24.12 -8.53 -20.33
N PHE A 28 24.61 -9.69 -19.87
CA PHE A 28 24.95 -9.86 -18.46
C PHE A 28 26.23 -9.07 -18.17
N PRO A 29 26.35 -8.40 -17.00
CA PRO A 29 27.61 -7.80 -16.57
C PRO A 29 28.77 -8.79 -16.64
N GLU A 30 29.91 -8.42 -17.27
CA GLU A 30 31.04 -9.34 -17.43
C GLU A 30 31.55 -9.91 -16.08
N LYS A 31 31.49 -9.09 -15.02
CA LYS A 31 31.76 -9.46 -13.61
C LYS A 31 30.94 -10.66 -13.10
N GLU A 32 29.73 -10.88 -13.61
CA GLU A 32 28.79 -11.90 -13.11
C GLU A 32 29.03 -13.28 -13.74
N LYS A 33 29.95 -13.37 -14.70
CA LYS A 33 30.48 -14.63 -15.23
C LYS A 33 31.55 -15.24 -14.33
N ASP A 34 32.09 -14.46 -13.39
CA ASP A 34 33.08 -14.90 -12.42
C ASP A 34 32.40 -15.48 -11.17
N PRO A 35 32.65 -16.76 -10.81
CA PRO A 35 32.16 -17.33 -9.55
C PRO A 35 32.65 -16.59 -8.29
N GLU A 36 33.80 -15.92 -8.33
CA GLU A 36 34.32 -15.17 -7.17
C GLU A 36 33.40 -13.99 -6.81
N TYR A 37 32.83 -13.30 -7.80
CA TYR A 37 31.87 -12.21 -7.57
C TYR A 37 30.67 -12.67 -6.71
N TRP A 38 30.06 -13.81 -7.08
CA TRP A 38 28.92 -14.37 -6.37
C TRP A 38 29.31 -14.89 -4.97
N ASN A 39 30.48 -15.53 -4.84
CA ASN A 39 31.01 -15.97 -3.56
C ASN A 39 31.27 -14.79 -2.60
N LEU A 40 31.90 -13.71 -3.08
CA LEU A 40 32.16 -12.51 -2.29
C LEU A 40 30.85 -11.80 -1.88
N TRP A 41 29.86 -11.70 -2.78
CA TRP A 41 28.54 -11.16 -2.46
C TRP A 41 27.85 -11.98 -1.36
N ALA A 42 27.88 -13.31 -1.47
CA ALA A 42 27.27 -14.22 -0.49
C ALA A 42 27.97 -14.12 0.88
N GLN A 43 29.31 -14.11 0.92
CA GLN A 43 30.06 -13.95 2.17
C GLN A 43 29.84 -12.58 2.81
N HIS A 44 29.78 -11.49 2.03
CA HIS A 44 29.45 -10.16 2.56
C HIS A 44 28.03 -10.11 3.15
N THR A 45 27.07 -10.76 2.48
CA THR A 45 25.68 -10.89 2.96
C THR A 45 25.59 -11.72 4.24
N LEU A 46 26.34 -12.82 4.34
CA LEU A 46 26.44 -13.63 5.55
C LEU A 46 27.06 -12.84 6.72
N VAL A 47 28.16 -12.12 6.48
CA VAL A 47 28.80 -11.24 7.48
C VAL A 47 27.88 -10.09 7.92
N LYS A 48 27.00 -9.60 7.03
CA LYS A 48 25.94 -8.64 7.39
C LYS A 48 24.86 -9.30 8.26
N ALA A 49 24.40 -10.50 7.91
CA ALA A 49 23.39 -11.24 8.67
C ALA A 49 23.86 -11.62 10.08
N LEU A 50 25.11 -12.05 10.24
CA LEU A 50 25.73 -12.37 11.53
C LEU A 50 25.88 -11.16 12.48
N LYS A 51 25.69 -9.93 11.97
CA LYS A 51 25.70 -8.67 12.74
C LYS A 51 24.29 -8.14 13.06
N VAL A 52 23.23 -8.87 12.73
CA VAL A 52 21.85 -8.44 12.99
C VAL A 52 21.46 -8.73 14.45
N GLU A 53 21.56 -7.71 15.29
CA GLU A 53 21.13 -7.78 16.68
C GLU A 53 19.61 -7.62 16.85
N ARG A 54 19.04 -8.31 17.86
CA ARG A 54 17.63 -8.18 18.24
C ARG A 54 17.41 -6.90 19.04
N ASN A 55 16.93 -5.86 18.38
CA ASN A 55 16.47 -4.66 19.06
C ASN A 55 15.20 -4.98 19.89
N THR A 56 15.32 -5.01 21.22
CA THR A 56 14.26 -5.30 22.20
C THR A 56 13.77 -4.06 22.96
N ASN A 57 14.08 -2.85 22.47
CA ASN A 57 13.61 -1.60 23.06
C ASN A 57 12.10 -1.38 22.81
N ILE A 58 11.54 -0.36 23.46
CA ILE A 58 10.17 0.09 23.20
C ILE A 58 10.15 1.03 21.97
N ALA A 59 9.28 0.76 21.00
CA ALA A 59 9.05 1.59 19.83
C ALA A 59 8.33 2.89 20.21
N LYS A 60 9.05 4.01 20.22
CA LYS A 60 8.43 5.35 20.38
C LYS A 60 7.44 5.64 19.24
N ASN A 61 7.85 5.39 18.00
CA ASN A 61 7.04 5.64 16.80
C ASN A 61 6.69 4.32 16.11
N LEU A 62 5.53 4.30 15.45
CA LEU A 62 5.06 3.23 14.57
C LEU A 62 4.74 3.83 13.20
N ILE A 63 5.17 3.16 12.13
CA ILE A 63 4.76 3.48 10.77
C ILE A 63 4.40 2.16 10.09
N LEU A 64 3.20 2.08 9.52
CA LEU A 64 2.79 1.00 8.62
C LEU A 64 2.77 1.57 7.20
N PHE A 65 3.70 1.13 6.35
CA PHE A 65 3.61 1.32 4.91
C PHE A 65 2.87 0.14 4.30
N LEU A 66 1.91 0.42 3.44
CA LEU A 66 1.13 -0.57 2.71
C LEU A 66 1.04 -0.19 1.23
N GLY A 67 1.43 -1.11 0.36
CA GLY A 67 1.02 -1.09 -1.04
C GLY A 67 -0.22 -1.96 -1.21
N ASP A 68 -1.39 -1.40 -1.53
CA ASP A 68 -2.55 -2.23 -1.88
C ASP A 68 -2.28 -2.95 -3.21
N GLY A 69 -2.68 -4.21 -3.33
CA GLY A 69 -2.31 -5.11 -4.43
C GLY A 69 -0.81 -5.44 -4.58
N MET A 70 0.06 -5.04 -3.64
CA MET A 70 1.52 -5.19 -3.76
C MET A 70 2.04 -6.59 -3.36
N GLY A 71 1.60 -7.62 -4.08
CA GLY A 71 2.09 -9.00 -3.94
C GLY A 71 3.57 -9.18 -4.33
N ILE A 72 4.12 -10.37 -4.07
CA ILE A 72 5.54 -10.70 -4.36
C ILE A 72 5.92 -10.50 -5.85
N PRO A 73 5.05 -10.80 -6.84
CA PRO A 73 5.30 -10.44 -8.24
C PRO A 73 5.43 -8.93 -8.44
N THR A 74 4.52 -8.14 -7.87
CA THR A 74 4.50 -6.67 -7.93
C THR A 74 5.77 -6.05 -7.35
N VAL A 75 6.22 -6.53 -6.19
CA VAL A 75 7.49 -6.10 -5.56
C VAL A 75 8.68 -6.38 -6.49
N THR A 76 8.68 -7.52 -7.17
CA THR A 76 9.79 -7.93 -8.04
C THR A 76 9.79 -7.18 -9.38
N ALA A 77 8.63 -6.97 -9.99
CA ALA A 77 8.50 -6.10 -11.17
C ALA A 77 8.92 -4.65 -10.86
N ALA A 78 8.51 -4.11 -9.71
CA ALA A 78 8.90 -2.77 -9.25
C ALA A 78 10.41 -2.65 -8.98
N ARG A 79 11.06 -3.71 -8.47
CA ARG A 79 12.52 -3.78 -8.31
C ARG A 79 13.25 -3.66 -9.65
N ILE A 80 12.84 -4.48 -10.63
CA ILE A 80 13.43 -4.51 -11.97
C ILE A 80 13.25 -3.14 -12.65
N LEU A 81 12.01 -2.64 -12.69
CA LEU A 81 11.71 -1.32 -13.28
C LEU A 81 12.51 -0.19 -12.61
N ARG A 82 12.60 -0.17 -11.27
CA ARG A 82 13.41 0.83 -10.56
C ARG A 82 14.90 0.70 -10.87
N GLY A 83 15.45 -0.50 -11.04
CA GLY A 83 16.84 -0.68 -11.46
C GLY A 83 17.08 -0.11 -12.87
N GLN A 84 16.22 -0.46 -13.82
CA GLN A 84 16.30 0.01 -15.21
C GLN A 84 16.16 1.53 -15.34
N LEU A 85 15.23 2.14 -14.60
CA LEU A 85 15.10 3.60 -14.53
C LEU A 85 16.30 4.32 -13.90
N ASN A 86 17.19 3.60 -13.21
CA ASN A 86 18.46 4.11 -12.67
C ASN A 86 19.68 3.70 -13.53
N GLY A 87 19.48 3.09 -14.70
CA GLY A 87 20.56 2.67 -15.61
C GLY A 87 21.25 1.35 -15.23
N HIS A 88 20.63 0.54 -14.38
CA HIS A 88 21.06 -0.84 -14.08
C HIS A 88 20.27 -1.86 -14.93
N PHE A 89 20.55 -3.16 -14.79
CA PHE A 89 19.83 -4.20 -15.54
C PHE A 89 18.44 -4.47 -14.97
N GLY A 90 18.29 -4.39 -13.64
CA GLY A 90 17.00 -4.44 -12.95
C GLY A 90 16.99 -5.41 -11.77
N GLU A 91 17.29 -6.67 -12.05
CA GLU A 91 17.18 -7.79 -11.11
C GLU A 91 18.18 -7.69 -9.94
N GLU A 92 19.32 -7.03 -10.16
CA GLU A 92 20.39 -6.86 -9.17
C GLU A 92 20.15 -5.70 -8.19
N SER A 93 19.24 -4.80 -8.54
CA SER A 93 18.93 -3.58 -7.82
C SER A 93 18.08 -3.85 -6.57
N GLN A 94 18.13 -2.95 -5.58
CA GLN A 94 17.38 -3.10 -4.32
C GLN A 94 16.42 -1.94 -4.07
N LEU A 95 15.14 -2.28 -3.80
CA LEU A 95 14.17 -1.36 -3.22
C LEU A 95 14.58 -0.97 -1.79
N GLU A 96 13.97 0.08 -1.24
CA GLU A 96 14.22 0.42 0.18
C GLU A 96 13.67 -0.65 1.14
N MET A 97 12.59 -1.34 0.76
CA MET A 97 12.01 -2.46 1.53
C MET A 97 12.93 -3.70 1.54
N ASP A 98 13.66 -3.97 0.44
CA ASP A 98 14.63 -5.09 0.37
C ASP A 98 15.79 -4.94 1.38
N LYS A 99 16.01 -3.73 1.90
CA LYS A 99 17.07 -3.42 2.88
C LYS A 99 16.63 -3.68 4.33
N PHE A 100 15.39 -4.13 4.56
CA PHE A 100 14.86 -4.39 5.90
C PHE A 100 15.38 -5.76 6.41
N PRO A 101 15.85 -5.87 7.66
CA PRO A 101 16.57 -7.05 8.14
C PRO A 101 15.69 -8.26 8.50
N TYR A 102 14.36 -8.10 8.55
CA TYR A 102 13.42 -9.17 8.89
C TYR A 102 12.27 -9.21 7.88
N VAL A 103 11.97 -10.42 7.40
CA VAL A 103 10.90 -10.70 6.42
C VAL A 103 10.02 -11.85 6.90
N ALA A 104 8.72 -11.73 6.67
CA ALA A 104 7.74 -12.79 6.90
C ALA A 104 6.73 -12.87 5.75
N LEU A 105 5.99 -13.96 5.67
CA LEU A 105 4.81 -14.13 4.81
C LEU A 105 3.52 -13.90 5.60
N SER A 106 2.51 -13.35 4.94
CA SER A 106 1.22 -12.94 5.52
C SER A 106 0.06 -13.57 4.77
N LYS A 107 -0.63 -14.51 5.42
CA LYS A 107 -1.82 -15.18 4.88
C LYS A 107 -3.01 -14.22 4.84
N THR A 108 -3.42 -13.82 3.64
CA THR A 108 -4.32 -12.70 3.34
C THR A 108 -5.82 -13.00 3.54
N TYR A 109 -6.24 -14.27 3.40
CA TYR A 109 -7.66 -14.68 3.37
C TYR A 109 -8.57 -14.01 4.43
N ASN A 110 -9.78 -13.63 4.01
CA ASN A 110 -10.86 -13.14 4.88
C ASN A 110 -11.66 -14.32 5.46
N THR A 111 -12.46 -14.09 6.50
CA THR A 111 -13.19 -15.19 7.18
C THR A 111 -14.24 -15.89 6.32
N ASN A 112 -14.70 -15.24 5.25
CA ASN A 112 -15.67 -15.75 4.29
C ASN A 112 -15.11 -15.88 2.85
N ALA A 113 -13.87 -15.43 2.57
CA ALA A 113 -13.33 -15.36 1.21
C ALA A 113 -11.83 -15.70 1.17
N GLN A 114 -11.44 -16.60 0.25
CA GLN A 114 -10.04 -17.08 0.10
C GLN A 114 -9.16 -16.02 -0.57
N VAL A 115 -9.59 -15.55 -1.74
CA VAL A 115 -9.18 -14.25 -2.29
C VAL A 115 -9.88 -13.18 -1.46
N ALA A 116 -9.13 -12.21 -0.95
CA ALA A 116 -9.58 -11.26 0.06
C ALA A 116 -9.73 -9.85 -0.52
N ASP A 117 -10.56 -9.00 0.10
CA ASP A 117 -10.70 -7.59 -0.26
C ASP A 117 -9.93 -6.65 0.69
N SER A 118 -9.72 -5.40 0.26
CA SER A 118 -9.05 -4.38 1.07
C SER A 118 -9.75 -4.13 2.43
N ALA A 119 -11.06 -4.35 2.58
CA ALA A 119 -11.79 -4.07 3.82
C ALA A 119 -11.60 -5.15 4.90
N GLY A 120 -11.82 -6.41 4.54
CA GLY A 120 -11.60 -7.55 5.43
C GLY A 120 -10.12 -7.68 5.83
N THR A 121 -9.21 -7.35 4.91
CA THR A 121 -7.76 -7.31 5.19
C THR A 121 -7.37 -6.10 6.04
N ALA A 122 -7.91 -4.90 5.79
CA ALA A 122 -7.61 -3.74 6.63
C ALA A 122 -8.05 -3.93 8.08
N THR A 123 -9.20 -4.56 8.30
CA THR A 123 -9.62 -4.94 9.65
C THR A 123 -8.63 -5.91 10.31
N ALA A 124 -8.03 -6.83 9.54
CA ALA A 124 -6.95 -7.69 10.01
C ALA A 124 -5.68 -6.90 10.36
N TYR A 125 -5.05 -6.18 9.42
CA TYR A 125 -3.75 -5.53 9.65
C TYR A 125 -3.82 -4.21 10.45
N LEU A 126 -5.01 -3.65 10.71
CA LEU A 126 -5.19 -2.47 11.58
C LEU A 126 -5.83 -2.80 12.93
N CYS A 127 -6.81 -3.69 13.01
CA CYS A 127 -7.52 -3.99 14.27
C CYS A 127 -7.09 -5.33 14.92
N GLY A 128 -6.31 -6.16 14.22
CA GLY A 128 -5.80 -7.42 14.76
C GLY A 128 -6.84 -8.54 14.82
N VAL A 129 -7.93 -8.42 14.06
CA VAL A 129 -9.02 -9.41 13.94
C VAL A 129 -9.36 -9.59 12.46
N LYS A 130 -9.38 -10.84 11.96
CA LYS A 130 -9.86 -11.09 10.59
C LYS A 130 -11.37 -10.91 10.51
N ALA A 131 -11.83 -10.30 9.42
CA ALA A 131 -13.23 -9.93 9.19
C ALA A 131 -13.75 -10.47 7.86
N ASN A 132 -15.03 -10.20 7.58
CA ASN A 132 -15.68 -10.56 6.33
C ASN A 132 -15.33 -9.57 5.20
N GLU A 133 -15.30 -10.08 3.98
CA GLU A 133 -15.13 -9.31 2.75
C GLU A 133 -16.10 -8.11 2.69
N GLY A 134 -15.58 -6.93 2.36
CA GLY A 134 -16.34 -5.69 2.22
C GLY A 134 -16.74 -5.03 3.54
N THR A 135 -16.35 -5.55 4.70
CA THR A 135 -16.63 -4.97 6.03
C THR A 135 -15.39 -4.31 6.63
N VAL A 136 -15.54 -3.12 7.23
CA VAL A 136 -14.42 -2.33 7.81
C VAL A 136 -14.56 -2.15 9.31
N GLY A 137 -13.50 -2.49 10.06
CA GLY A 137 -13.42 -2.27 11.50
C GLY A 137 -14.44 -3.05 12.33
N VAL A 138 -15.03 -4.11 11.79
CA VAL A 138 -16.00 -4.98 12.49
C VAL A 138 -15.60 -6.45 12.42
N SER A 139 -16.06 -7.25 13.39
CA SER A 139 -15.78 -8.68 13.47
C SER A 139 -16.49 -9.49 12.36
N ALA A 140 -16.04 -10.71 12.13
CA ALA A 140 -16.67 -11.67 11.22
C ALA A 140 -18.12 -12.08 11.59
N ALA A 141 -18.66 -11.65 12.73
CA ALA A 141 -20.08 -11.82 13.06
C ALA A 141 -20.97 -10.67 12.54
N ALA A 142 -20.38 -9.60 11.98
CA ALA A 142 -21.11 -8.58 11.23
C ALA A 142 -21.34 -9.02 9.77
N VAL A 143 -22.52 -8.73 9.22
CA VAL A 143 -22.97 -9.20 7.90
C VAL A 143 -22.99 -8.04 6.92
N ARG A 144 -22.37 -8.21 5.73
CA ARG A 144 -22.19 -7.13 4.76
C ARG A 144 -23.53 -6.47 4.40
N GLY A 145 -23.58 -5.13 4.46
CA GLY A 145 -24.75 -4.30 4.18
C GLY A 145 -25.86 -4.30 5.24
N GLN A 146 -25.82 -5.15 6.27
CA GLN A 146 -26.87 -5.23 7.30
C GLN A 146 -26.52 -4.35 8.51
N CYS A 147 -26.97 -3.09 8.51
CA CYS A 147 -26.56 -2.06 9.48
C CYS A 147 -26.73 -2.51 10.94
N ASN A 148 -27.88 -3.08 11.29
CA ASN A 148 -28.17 -3.67 12.61
C ASN A 148 -27.15 -4.70 13.13
N THR A 149 -26.31 -5.32 12.28
CA THR A 149 -25.23 -6.24 12.70
C THR A 149 -23.91 -5.54 13.08
N THR A 150 -23.82 -4.22 12.94
CA THR A 150 -22.63 -3.43 13.31
C THR A 150 -22.41 -3.40 14.82
N GLN A 151 -23.49 -3.22 15.59
CA GLN A 151 -23.41 -2.92 17.03
C GLN A 151 -23.02 -4.14 17.86
N GLY A 152 -21.95 -4.01 18.64
CA GLY A 152 -21.36 -5.09 19.45
C GLY A 152 -20.29 -5.89 18.69
N ASN A 153 -20.07 -5.59 17.41
CA ASN A 153 -19.07 -6.23 16.56
C ASN A 153 -17.87 -5.31 16.24
N GLU A 154 -17.85 -4.08 16.73
CA GLU A 154 -16.77 -3.11 16.48
C GLU A 154 -15.41 -3.61 17.02
N VAL A 155 -14.37 -3.59 16.19
CA VAL A 155 -13.00 -3.95 16.59
C VAL A 155 -12.05 -2.75 16.52
N THR A 156 -11.43 -2.43 17.64
CA THR A 156 -10.61 -1.22 17.83
C THR A 156 -9.27 -1.30 17.08
N SER A 157 -8.96 -0.27 16.29
CA SER A 157 -7.70 -0.18 15.53
C SER A 157 -6.46 0.14 16.38
N ILE A 158 -5.28 -0.21 15.87
CA ILE A 158 -3.98 0.22 16.40
C ILE A 158 -3.81 1.74 16.39
N LEU A 159 -4.43 2.44 15.44
CA LEU A 159 -4.47 3.90 15.41
C LEU A 159 -5.21 4.42 16.66
N LYS A 160 -6.36 3.83 17.00
CA LYS A 160 -7.09 4.18 18.24
C LYS A 160 -6.29 3.79 19.49
N TRP A 161 -5.66 2.61 19.53
CA TRP A 161 -4.77 2.21 20.65
C TRP A 161 -3.59 3.16 20.84
N ALA A 162 -3.01 3.68 19.76
CA ALA A 162 -1.93 4.67 19.82
C ALA A 162 -2.44 6.01 20.35
N LYS A 163 -3.60 6.46 19.87
CA LYS A 163 -4.22 7.71 20.34
C LYS A 163 -4.60 7.65 21.82
N ASP A 164 -5.12 6.52 22.29
CA ASP A 164 -5.48 6.29 23.70
C ASP A 164 -4.26 6.24 24.62
N ALA A 165 -3.08 5.82 24.10
CA ALA A 165 -1.81 5.97 24.82
C ALA A 165 -1.28 7.43 24.84
N GLY A 166 -1.95 8.35 24.14
CA GLY A 166 -1.56 9.76 24.00
C GLY A 166 -0.50 10.00 22.93
N LYS A 167 -0.26 9.04 22.02
CA LYS A 167 0.56 9.27 20.82
C LYS A 167 -0.20 10.16 19.82
N SER A 168 0.52 10.88 18.98
CA SER A 168 -0.10 11.53 17.82
C SER A 168 -0.40 10.47 16.76
N VAL A 169 -1.43 10.70 15.93
CA VAL A 169 -1.84 9.69 14.94
C VAL A 169 -2.12 10.33 13.59
N GLY A 170 -1.72 9.66 12.52
CA GLY A 170 -1.98 10.11 11.16
C GLY A 170 -2.30 9.01 10.16
N ILE A 171 -2.97 9.42 9.10
CA ILE A 171 -3.32 8.63 7.91
C ILE A 171 -2.85 9.45 6.70
N VAL A 172 -2.05 8.84 5.83
CA VAL A 172 -1.67 9.38 4.52
C VAL A 172 -1.99 8.30 3.49
N THR A 173 -2.66 8.67 2.41
CA THR A 173 -2.99 7.74 1.33
C THR A 173 -3.05 8.44 -0.04
N THR A 174 -2.87 7.68 -1.12
CA THR A 174 -3.24 8.09 -2.49
C THR A 174 -4.71 7.80 -2.82
N THR A 175 -5.48 7.16 -1.94
CA THR A 175 -6.93 6.93 -2.11
C THR A 175 -7.74 8.08 -1.52
N ARG A 176 -9.07 8.05 -1.72
CA ARG A 176 -10.01 8.79 -0.90
C ARG A 176 -9.80 8.39 0.57
N VAL A 177 -9.76 9.33 1.51
CA VAL A 177 -9.54 9.01 2.95
C VAL A 177 -10.67 8.18 3.58
N THR A 178 -11.76 7.96 2.83
CA THR A 178 -12.88 7.06 3.11
C THR A 178 -12.76 5.67 2.47
N HIS A 179 -11.64 5.33 1.81
CA HIS A 179 -11.40 4.01 1.23
C HIS A 179 -11.33 2.92 2.33
N ALA A 180 -11.44 1.65 1.95
CA ALA A 180 -11.45 0.52 2.88
C ALA A 180 -10.24 0.49 3.84
N THR A 181 -9.03 0.65 3.28
CA THR A 181 -7.76 0.72 4.02
C THR A 181 -7.72 1.83 5.08
N PRO A 182 -7.86 3.14 4.74
CA PRO A 182 -7.83 4.21 5.74
C PRO A 182 -9.05 4.18 6.66
N SER A 183 -10.23 3.77 6.18
CA SER A 183 -11.45 3.77 7.00
C SER A 183 -11.43 2.73 8.11
N ALA A 184 -10.89 1.52 7.90
CA ALA A 184 -10.71 0.55 8.99
C ALA A 184 -9.74 1.03 10.09
N ALA A 185 -9.01 2.13 9.89
CA ALA A 185 -8.22 2.77 10.95
C ALA A 185 -9.08 3.59 11.95
N TYR A 186 -10.32 3.97 11.61
CA TYR A 186 -11.16 4.87 12.43
C TYR A 186 -12.66 4.55 12.45
N ALA A 187 -13.17 3.78 11.50
CA ALA A 187 -14.59 3.50 11.28
C ALA A 187 -14.95 2.05 11.62
N HIS A 188 -16.24 1.84 11.88
CA HIS A 188 -16.88 0.54 12.05
C HIS A 188 -18.09 0.53 11.11
N CYS A 189 -18.05 -0.26 10.03
CA CYS A 189 -19.09 -0.28 9.02
C CYS A 189 -19.22 -1.66 8.36
N VAL A 190 -20.46 -2.09 8.18
CA VAL A 190 -20.82 -3.32 7.46
C VAL A 190 -20.72 -3.20 5.94
N ASP A 191 -20.42 -2.03 5.38
CA ASP A 191 -20.08 -1.94 3.96
C ASP A 191 -19.01 -0.86 3.68
N ARG A 192 -17.96 -1.25 2.95
CA ARG A 192 -16.89 -0.36 2.48
C ARG A 192 -17.37 0.72 1.52
N ASP A 193 -18.51 0.51 0.85
CA ASP A 193 -19.01 1.42 -0.18
C ASP A 193 -19.90 2.56 0.36
N TRP A 194 -20.12 2.63 1.68
CA TRP A 194 -20.86 3.71 2.34
C TRP A 194 -19.99 4.95 2.60
N TYR A 195 -19.31 5.45 1.55
CA TYR A 195 -18.36 6.56 1.62
C TYR A 195 -18.99 7.85 2.19
N SER A 196 -20.20 8.19 1.75
CA SER A 196 -21.08 9.20 2.32
C SER A 196 -22.52 8.67 2.47
N ASP A 197 -23.39 9.44 3.11
CA ASP A 197 -24.84 9.18 3.11
C ASP A 197 -25.44 9.25 1.70
N GLY A 198 -24.69 9.79 0.71
CA GLY A 198 -24.94 9.69 -0.72
C GLY A 198 -25.10 8.24 -1.22
N GLU A 199 -24.28 7.31 -0.70
CA GLU A 199 -24.18 5.93 -1.17
C GLU A 199 -24.94 4.92 -0.28
N MET A 200 -25.33 5.33 0.93
CA MET A 200 -26.06 4.45 1.87
C MET A 200 -27.51 4.15 1.44
N PRO A 201 -28.01 2.91 1.68
CA PRO A 201 -29.45 2.59 1.71
C PRO A 201 -30.21 3.46 2.72
N ALA A 202 -31.47 3.77 2.45
CA ALA A 202 -32.29 4.61 3.32
C ALA A 202 -32.56 3.94 4.68
N GLU A 203 -32.62 2.61 4.67
CA GLU A 203 -32.83 1.72 5.81
C GLU A 203 -31.63 1.79 6.76
N ALA A 204 -30.40 1.70 6.23
CA ALA A 204 -29.17 1.80 7.02
C ALA A 204 -28.99 3.16 7.69
N VAL A 205 -29.44 4.25 7.04
CA VAL A 205 -29.46 5.59 7.64
C VAL A 205 -30.51 5.70 8.76
N GLN A 206 -31.67 5.05 8.61
CA GLN A 206 -32.73 5.00 9.62
C GLN A 206 -32.38 4.11 10.82
N GLU A 207 -31.69 2.99 10.60
CA GLU A 207 -31.11 2.14 11.65
C GLU A 207 -29.94 2.83 12.41
N GLY A 208 -29.48 3.99 11.94
CA GLY A 208 -28.53 4.85 12.65
C GLY A 208 -27.06 4.62 12.30
N CYS A 209 -26.75 3.82 11.27
CA CYS A 209 -25.39 3.70 10.77
C CYS A 209 -24.86 5.04 10.25
N LYS A 210 -23.53 5.18 10.29
CA LYS A 210 -22.82 6.38 9.86
C LYS A 210 -21.94 6.05 8.66
N ASP A 211 -21.99 6.92 7.66
CA ASP A 211 -21.09 6.87 6.52
C ASP A 211 -19.61 7.10 6.92
N LEU A 212 -18.69 6.63 6.08
CA LEU A 212 -17.26 6.64 6.39
C LEU A 212 -16.69 8.07 6.52
N ALA A 213 -17.16 9.03 5.72
CA ALA A 213 -16.78 10.44 5.86
C ALA A 213 -17.23 11.02 7.21
N ARG A 214 -18.44 10.71 7.67
CA ARG A 214 -18.95 11.09 8.99
C ARG A 214 -18.15 10.41 10.11
N GLN A 215 -17.81 9.14 9.98
CA GLN A 215 -17.03 8.41 10.98
C GLN A 215 -15.59 8.95 11.11
N LEU A 216 -14.97 9.43 10.02
CA LEU A 216 -13.65 10.07 10.03
C LEU A 216 -13.60 11.24 11.01
N VAL A 217 -14.63 12.09 10.98
CA VAL A 217 -14.71 13.27 11.85
C VAL A 217 -15.35 12.99 13.21
N GLU A 218 -16.24 12.00 13.36
CA GLU A 218 -16.96 11.74 14.62
C GLU A 218 -16.26 10.72 15.55
N ASN A 219 -15.67 9.63 15.04
CA ASN A 219 -15.22 8.51 15.89
C ASN A 219 -13.89 8.79 16.61
N ILE A 220 -12.93 9.39 15.90
CA ILE A 220 -11.62 9.78 16.44
C ILE A 220 -11.42 11.27 16.17
N PRO A 221 -12.15 12.17 16.86
CA PRO A 221 -12.30 13.59 16.50
C PRO A 221 -11.04 14.45 16.68
N ASN A 222 -9.88 13.81 16.92
CA ASN A 222 -8.57 14.43 17.08
C ASN A 222 -7.45 13.59 16.40
N ILE A 223 -7.70 12.96 15.25
CA ILE A 223 -6.60 12.49 14.37
C ILE A 223 -5.75 13.71 13.98
N ASN A 224 -4.42 13.63 14.11
CA ASN A 224 -3.53 14.78 13.94
C ASN A 224 -3.21 15.08 12.49
N VAL A 225 -3.13 14.06 11.63
CA VAL A 225 -2.89 14.25 10.19
C VAL A 225 -3.82 13.32 9.41
N ILE A 226 -4.60 13.88 8.50
CA ILE A 226 -5.40 13.14 7.51
C ILE A 226 -5.01 13.70 6.16
N MET A 227 -4.45 12.88 5.28
CA MET A 227 -4.10 13.28 3.91
C MET A 227 -4.45 12.22 2.88
N GLY A 228 -5.03 12.67 1.76
CA GLY A 228 -5.44 11.85 0.62
C GLY A 228 -6.51 12.57 -0.20
N GLY A 229 -7.39 11.84 -0.87
CA GLY A 229 -8.50 12.39 -1.63
C GLY A 229 -9.82 12.35 -0.86
N GLY A 230 -10.92 12.66 -1.54
CA GLY A 230 -12.28 12.37 -1.11
C GLY A 230 -13.14 13.59 -0.80
N ARG A 231 -12.80 14.79 -1.32
CA ARG A 231 -13.53 16.05 -1.02
C ARG A 231 -15.04 15.92 -1.19
N LYS A 232 -15.52 15.21 -2.23
CA LYS A 232 -16.96 15.11 -2.54
C LYS A 232 -17.80 14.47 -1.42
N TYR A 233 -17.23 13.53 -0.67
CA TYR A 233 -17.92 12.82 0.43
C TYR A 233 -18.12 13.69 1.68
N MET A 234 -17.41 14.83 1.75
CA MET A 234 -17.47 15.80 2.84
C MET A 234 -18.49 16.92 2.59
N PHE A 235 -18.92 17.13 1.34
CA PHE A 235 -19.68 18.30 0.90
C PHE A 235 -21.16 18.01 0.57
N PRO A 236 -22.08 18.97 0.78
CA PRO A 236 -23.48 18.86 0.35
C PRO A 236 -23.63 18.63 -1.15
N LYS A 237 -24.68 17.90 -1.58
CA LYS A 237 -24.91 17.55 -2.99
C LYS A 237 -24.96 18.71 -4.00
N ASN A 238 -25.21 19.94 -3.54
CA ASN A 238 -25.27 21.14 -4.38
C ASN A 238 -24.02 22.02 -4.29
N MET A 239 -22.98 21.60 -3.58
CA MET A 239 -21.70 22.31 -3.46
C MET A 239 -20.74 21.79 -4.53
N SER A 240 -20.21 22.70 -5.35
CA SER A 240 -19.17 22.39 -6.33
C SER A 240 -17.86 22.04 -5.62
N ASP A 241 -17.02 21.23 -6.27
CA ASP A 241 -15.63 21.13 -5.87
C ASP A 241 -14.88 22.46 -6.13
N VAL A 242 -13.78 22.66 -5.41
CA VAL A 242 -12.92 23.86 -5.45
C VAL A 242 -11.99 23.88 -6.67
N GLU A 243 -11.56 22.72 -7.15
CA GLU A 243 -10.58 22.57 -8.24
C GLU A 243 -11.26 22.32 -9.59
N TYR A 244 -12.42 21.68 -9.56
CA TYR A 244 -13.26 21.38 -10.73
C TYR A 244 -14.59 22.16 -10.70
N PRO A 245 -14.56 23.51 -10.75
CA PRO A 245 -15.74 24.35 -10.56
C PRO A 245 -16.80 24.11 -11.63
N GLY A 246 -18.00 23.70 -11.21
CA GLY A 246 -19.15 23.42 -12.09
C GLY A 246 -19.22 21.99 -12.62
N GLU A 247 -18.21 21.15 -12.40
CA GLU A 247 -18.25 19.74 -12.80
C GLU A 247 -19.14 18.91 -11.86
N LYS A 248 -20.35 18.60 -12.32
CA LYS A 248 -21.36 17.83 -11.55
C LYS A 248 -20.89 16.45 -11.10
N ARG A 249 -19.88 15.85 -11.74
CA ARG A 249 -19.27 14.57 -11.32
C ARG A 249 -18.37 14.68 -10.09
N HIS A 250 -17.88 15.89 -9.81
CA HIS A 250 -16.97 16.20 -8.71
C HIS A 250 -17.63 16.98 -7.57
N SER A 251 -18.81 17.55 -7.80
CA SER A 251 -19.66 18.14 -6.76
C SER A 251 -19.92 17.17 -5.60
N GLY A 252 -20.27 17.70 -4.43
CA GLY A 252 -20.52 16.92 -3.22
C GLY A 252 -21.57 15.81 -3.39
N THR A 253 -21.54 14.82 -2.50
CA THR A 253 -22.47 13.67 -2.54
C THR A 253 -23.50 13.68 -1.41
N ARG A 254 -23.27 14.43 -0.33
CA ARG A 254 -24.08 14.34 0.91
C ARG A 254 -25.52 14.80 0.73
N LYS A 255 -26.47 13.98 1.14
CA LYS A 255 -27.93 14.24 1.14
C LYS A 255 -28.35 14.99 2.42
N ASP A 256 -27.67 14.75 3.53
CA ASP A 256 -27.91 15.36 4.85
C ASP A 256 -27.65 16.87 4.92
N ARG A 257 -27.00 17.43 3.88
CA ARG A 257 -26.61 18.85 3.72
C ARG A 257 -25.50 19.32 4.69
N ARG A 258 -24.76 18.42 5.33
CA ARG A 258 -23.59 18.76 6.16
C ARG A 258 -22.38 19.13 5.30
N ASN A 259 -21.51 19.96 5.87
CA ASN A 259 -20.17 20.21 5.34
C ASN A 259 -19.15 19.76 6.40
N LEU A 260 -18.66 18.53 6.26
CA LEU A 260 -17.80 17.90 7.26
C LEU A 260 -16.40 18.53 7.34
N ILE A 261 -15.94 19.18 6.26
CA ILE A 261 -14.72 19.98 6.27
C ILE A 261 -14.92 21.23 7.14
N GLN A 262 -16.04 21.94 7.01
CA GLN A 262 -16.34 23.08 7.87
C GLN A 262 -16.50 22.66 9.34
N GLU A 263 -17.23 21.57 9.62
CA GLU A 263 -17.37 21.02 10.98
C GLU A 263 -16.04 20.57 11.60
N TRP A 264 -15.04 20.22 10.78
CA TRP A 264 -13.68 19.95 11.22
C TRP A 264 -12.92 21.25 11.49
N ILE A 265 -12.97 22.22 10.57
CA ILE A 265 -12.33 23.54 10.71
C ILE A 265 -12.81 24.25 11.99
N ASP A 266 -14.13 24.34 12.19
CA ASP A 266 -14.76 25.00 13.34
C ASP A 266 -14.33 24.37 14.69
N ARG A 267 -13.97 23.08 14.68
CA ARG A 267 -13.54 22.30 15.84
C ARG A 267 -12.03 22.35 16.08
N MET A 268 -11.25 22.71 15.06
CA MET A 268 -9.79 22.79 15.11
C MET A 268 -9.24 24.23 15.10
N LYS A 269 -10.09 25.24 14.93
CA LYS A 269 -9.74 26.67 14.94
C LYS A 269 -8.87 27.07 16.15
N ASP A 270 -9.24 26.63 17.35
CA ASP A 270 -8.54 26.95 18.61
C ASP A 270 -7.39 25.97 18.91
N LYS A 271 -7.10 25.04 17.98
CA LYS A 271 -6.14 23.94 18.13
C LYS A 271 -5.02 23.98 17.08
N ARG A 272 -4.82 25.10 16.37
CA ARG A 272 -3.82 25.22 15.31
C ARG A 272 -4.05 24.18 14.19
N GLY A 273 -5.31 24.04 13.78
CA GLY A 273 -5.73 23.16 12.70
C GLY A 273 -5.72 23.83 11.33
N TYR A 274 -5.21 23.12 10.34
CA TYR A 274 -5.11 23.58 8.95
C TYR A 274 -5.88 22.65 8.02
N TYR A 275 -6.74 23.22 7.17
CA TYR A 275 -7.32 22.53 6.03
C TYR A 275 -6.59 22.98 4.77
N VAL A 276 -6.19 22.04 3.92
CA VAL A 276 -5.54 22.28 2.63
C VAL A 276 -6.17 21.38 1.56
N TRP A 277 -6.15 21.82 0.31
CA TRP A 277 -6.72 21.05 -0.81
C TRP A 277 -5.77 20.95 -2.01
N ASN A 278 -4.64 21.64 -2.00
CA ASN A 278 -3.59 21.54 -3.01
C ASN A 278 -2.19 21.52 -2.38
N LYS A 279 -1.20 21.25 -3.22
CA LYS A 279 0.23 21.16 -2.91
C LYS A 279 0.84 22.48 -2.43
N SER A 280 0.47 23.61 -3.02
CA SER A 280 1.01 24.92 -2.61
C SER A 280 0.61 25.23 -1.17
N ASP A 281 -0.67 25.03 -0.84
CA ASP A 281 -1.19 25.18 0.51
C ASP A 281 -0.50 24.20 1.47
N LEU A 282 -0.40 22.91 1.11
CA LEU A 282 0.30 21.90 1.93
C LEU A 282 1.75 22.29 2.24
N LEU A 283 2.52 22.71 1.23
CA LEU A 283 3.92 23.10 1.41
C LEU A 283 4.10 24.45 2.12
N SER A 284 3.03 25.27 2.20
CA SER A 284 3.02 26.50 2.99
C SER A 284 2.80 26.27 4.49
N VAL A 285 2.24 25.11 4.89
CA VAL A 285 2.00 24.77 6.30
C VAL A 285 3.32 24.59 7.03
N ASN A 286 3.66 25.49 7.96
CA ASN A 286 4.79 25.28 8.88
C ASN A 286 4.47 24.08 9.80
N PRO A 287 5.20 22.94 9.71
CA PRO A 287 4.91 21.75 10.53
C PRO A 287 5.16 21.97 12.02
N SER A 288 5.96 22.99 12.36
CA SER A 288 6.14 23.44 13.75
C SER A 288 4.83 23.94 14.34
N ASP A 289 3.99 24.58 13.52
CA ASP A 289 2.81 25.32 13.97
C ASP A 289 1.49 24.57 13.78
N ALA A 290 1.39 23.66 12.81
CA ALA A 290 0.21 22.80 12.65
C ALA A 290 0.21 21.64 13.66
N ASP A 291 -0.76 21.60 14.56
CA ASP A 291 -1.00 20.45 15.46
C ASP A 291 -2.06 19.49 14.91
N TYR A 292 -2.88 19.98 13.96
CA TYR A 292 -3.87 19.22 13.20
C TYR A 292 -3.82 19.63 11.71
N LEU A 293 -3.86 18.65 10.80
CA LEU A 293 -3.87 18.87 9.35
C LEU A 293 -4.89 17.94 8.67
N LEU A 294 -5.75 18.52 7.82
CA LEU A 294 -6.64 17.81 6.90
C LEU A 294 -6.32 18.27 5.47
N GLY A 295 -5.64 17.40 4.71
CA GLY A 295 -5.33 17.62 3.30
C GLY A 295 -6.20 16.74 2.40
N LEU A 296 -7.08 17.33 1.60
CA LEU A 296 -7.96 16.60 0.68
C LEU A 296 -7.74 17.07 -0.77
N PHE A 297 -6.89 16.32 -1.49
CA PHE A 297 -6.26 16.79 -2.73
C PHE A 297 -7.08 16.53 -4.00
N GLU A 298 -8.03 15.60 -3.98
CA GLU A 298 -8.91 15.30 -5.11
C GLU A 298 -10.37 15.03 -4.64
N PRO A 299 -11.39 15.14 -5.50
CA PRO A 299 -12.77 14.82 -5.14
C PRO A 299 -12.98 13.32 -4.89
N GLY A 300 -12.22 12.47 -5.59
CA GLY A 300 -12.23 11.01 -5.46
C GLY A 300 -10.95 10.50 -4.81
N ASP A 301 -10.28 9.57 -5.46
CA ASP A 301 -8.90 9.16 -5.15
C ASP A 301 -7.90 10.13 -5.81
N LEU A 302 -6.60 10.08 -5.46
CA LEU A 302 -5.61 10.92 -6.14
C LEU A 302 -5.32 10.41 -7.55
N SER A 303 -5.08 11.35 -8.47
CA SER A 303 -4.46 11.08 -9.77
C SER A 303 -3.15 10.29 -9.62
N TYR A 304 -2.95 9.26 -10.46
CA TYR A 304 -1.76 8.40 -10.44
C TYR A 304 -0.46 9.19 -10.69
N ASP A 305 0.67 8.79 -10.10
CA ASP A 305 1.90 9.61 -10.09
C ASP A 305 2.48 9.97 -11.49
N LEU A 306 2.15 9.18 -12.53
CA LEU A 306 2.51 9.45 -13.94
C LEU A 306 1.65 10.53 -14.61
N GLU A 307 0.45 10.79 -14.09
CA GLU A 307 -0.55 11.73 -14.62
C GLU A 307 -0.79 12.93 -13.69
N ARG A 308 -0.45 12.76 -12.41
CA ARG A 308 -0.57 13.71 -11.30
C ARG A 308 -0.06 15.10 -11.71
N ASN A 309 -0.88 16.12 -11.51
CA ASN A 309 -0.48 17.50 -11.78
C ASN A 309 0.51 17.95 -10.71
N SER A 310 1.80 17.86 -11.00
CA SER A 310 2.89 18.13 -10.05
C SER A 310 2.92 19.54 -9.44
N SER A 311 2.07 20.45 -9.93
CA SER A 311 1.81 21.80 -9.39
C SER A 311 0.66 21.87 -8.38
N THR A 312 -0.46 21.14 -8.60
CA THR A 312 -1.61 21.13 -7.67
C THR A 312 -1.60 19.95 -6.72
N ASP A 313 -1.04 18.81 -7.12
CA ASP A 313 -1.08 17.55 -6.37
C ASP A 313 0.26 17.22 -5.69
N PRO A 314 0.27 17.02 -4.36
CA PRO A 314 1.45 16.51 -3.68
C PRO A 314 1.66 15.02 -3.98
N SER A 315 2.91 14.63 -4.19
CA SER A 315 3.29 13.22 -4.21
C SER A 315 3.10 12.57 -2.84
N LEU A 316 2.99 11.23 -2.81
CA LEU A 316 2.94 10.46 -1.56
C LEU A 316 4.13 10.79 -0.64
N THR A 317 5.32 10.99 -1.20
CA THR A 317 6.53 11.39 -0.47
C THR A 317 6.39 12.77 0.19
N GLU A 318 5.84 13.76 -0.52
CA GLU A 318 5.61 15.12 0.01
C GLU A 318 4.56 15.11 1.14
N MET A 319 3.50 14.32 1.01
CA MET A 319 2.52 14.11 2.09
C MET A 319 3.15 13.41 3.31
N VAL A 320 3.93 12.35 3.11
CA VAL A 320 4.57 11.61 4.21
C VAL A 320 5.58 12.47 4.97
N ASP A 321 6.36 13.30 4.27
CA ASP A 321 7.32 14.22 4.91
C ASP A 321 6.63 15.25 5.82
N VAL A 322 5.58 15.94 5.34
CA VAL A 322 4.81 16.88 6.16
C VAL A 322 4.11 16.17 7.32
N ALA A 323 3.54 14.98 7.09
CA ALA A 323 2.91 14.18 8.14
C ALA A 323 3.90 13.81 9.25
N ILE A 324 5.09 13.30 8.90
CA ILE A 324 6.12 12.92 9.87
C ILE A 324 6.58 14.15 10.67
N LYS A 325 6.80 15.31 10.01
CA LYS A 325 7.22 16.54 10.69
C LYS A 325 6.20 17.03 11.72
N ILE A 326 4.90 16.98 11.42
CA ILE A 326 3.82 17.31 12.37
C ILE A 326 3.77 16.28 13.52
N LEU A 327 3.76 14.99 13.19
CA LEU A 327 3.57 13.91 14.17
C LEU A 327 4.75 13.73 15.12
N MET A 328 5.99 14.00 14.68
CA MET A 328 7.20 13.90 15.48
C MET A 328 7.26 14.86 16.68
N LYS A 329 6.47 15.95 16.67
CA LYS A 329 6.40 16.90 17.79
C LYS A 329 5.97 16.27 19.12
N ASN A 330 5.24 15.15 19.09
CA ASN A 330 4.75 14.51 20.31
C ASN A 330 5.88 13.73 21.04
N PRO A 331 6.19 14.06 22.31
CA PRO A 331 7.23 13.36 23.06
C PRO A 331 6.92 11.87 23.28
N LYS A 332 5.65 11.46 23.33
CA LYS A 332 5.19 10.05 23.41
C LYS A 332 5.33 9.29 22.08
N GLY A 333 5.64 10.00 21.00
CA GLY A 333 5.74 9.47 19.64
C GLY A 333 4.41 9.41 18.91
N PHE A 334 4.39 8.69 17.79
CA PHE A 334 3.23 8.65 16.89
C PHE A 334 2.94 7.26 16.30
N TYR A 335 1.73 7.11 15.74
CA TYR A 335 1.39 6.08 14.75
C TYR A 335 1.08 6.76 13.41
N LEU A 336 1.58 6.22 12.30
CA LEU A 336 1.29 6.69 10.95
C LEU A 336 0.94 5.50 10.05
N LEU A 337 -0.25 5.54 9.44
CA LEU A 337 -0.58 4.70 8.29
C LEU A 337 -0.18 5.45 7.01
N VAL A 338 0.57 4.78 6.13
CA VAL A 338 0.88 5.24 4.77
C VAL A 338 0.39 4.18 3.78
N GLU A 339 -0.62 4.50 3.00
CA GLU A 339 -1.09 3.68 1.87
C GLU A 339 -0.61 4.30 0.54
N GLY A 340 -0.18 3.44 -0.38
CA GLY A 340 -0.09 3.77 -1.80
C GLY A 340 -0.78 2.69 -2.62
N LEU A 341 -1.58 3.08 -3.60
CA LEU A 341 -2.02 2.13 -4.63
C LEU A 341 -0.87 1.82 -5.61
N ALA A 342 -0.95 0.66 -6.26
CA ALA A 342 -0.11 0.38 -7.42
C ALA A 342 -0.39 1.41 -8.55
N PRO A 343 0.64 2.01 -9.19
CA PRO A 343 0.46 3.20 -10.02
C PRO A 343 0.12 2.87 -11.50
N MET A 344 -1.11 2.43 -11.80
CA MET A 344 -1.51 1.99 -13.17
C MET A 344 -2.97 2.35 -13.50
N VAL A 345 -3.25 2.78 -14.74
CA VAL A 345 -4.49 3.48 -15.13
C VAL A 345 -5.40 2.68 -16.07
N SER A 346 -6.70 2.87 -15.93
CA SER A 346 -7.79 2.64 -16.89
C SER A 346 -9.06 3.29 -16.30
N ASP A 347 -10.07 3.70 -17.08
CA ASP A 347 -11.02 2.80 -17.75
C ASP A 347 -11.67 3.36 -19.04
N VAL A 348 -11.38 4.62 -19.40
CA VAL A 348 -11.94 5.34 -20.57
C VAL A 348 -10.86 6.08 -21.39
N ASP A 349 -9.66 6.22 -20.86
CA ASP A 349 -9.12 7.54 -20.51
C ASP A 349 -7.68 7.81 -20.96
N GLN A 350 -6.96 6.76 -21.40
CA GLN A 350 -5.63 6.83 -22.02
C GLN A 350 -4.47 7.18 -21.09
N LYS A 351 -4.14 6.28 -20.13
CA LYS A 351 -2.77 5.71 -20.18
C LYS A 351 -2.56 4.21 -19.85
N PRO A 352 -1.81 3.54 -20.73
CA PRO A 352 -0.88 1.57 -20.53
C PRO A 352 -0.11 1.07 -19.27
N PHE A 353 0.04 -0.27 -19.22
CA PHE A 353 1.17 -0.97 -18.57
C PHE A 353 1.49 -2.33 -19.26
N THR A 354 2.33 -3.20 -18.67
CA THR A 354 3.44 -3.90 -19.39
C THR A 354 3.35 -5.45 -19.54
N ALA A 355 4.49 -6.16 -19.74
CA ALA A 355 4.66 -7.58 -20.15
C ALA A 355 4.25 -8.67 -19.13
N ILE A 356 3.38 -8.34 -18.18
CA ILE A 356 2.80 -9.26 -17.21
C ILE A 356 1.76 -10.17 -17.91
N LEU A 357 1.37 -11.28 -17.29
CA LEU A 357 0.16 -12.03 -17.63
C LEU A 357 -0.72 -12.13 -16.39
N TYR A 358 -2.03 -11.94 -16.57
CA TYR A 358 -3.01 -12.04 -15.48
C TYR A 358 -3.87 -13.29 -15.62
N GLY A 359 -4.32 -13.84 -14.49
CA GLY A 359 -5.29 -14.95 -14.50
C GLY A 359 -6.62 -14.54 -15.13
N ASN A 360 -7.04 -13.29 -14.91
CA ASN A 360 -8.29 -12.73 -15.43
C ASN A 360 -8.19 -11.21 -15.62
N GLY A 361 -9.23 -10.56 -16.14
CA GLY A 361 -9.32 -9.10 -16.27
C GLY A 361 -9.57 -8.60 -17.70
N PRO A 362 -9.46 -7.28 -17.93
CA PRO A 362 -9.79 -6.64 -19.22
C PRO A 362 -8.77 -6.90 -20.34
N GLY A 363 -7.61 -7.48 -20.01
CA GLY A 363 -6.59 -7.90 -20.97
C GLY A 363 -6.96 -9.10 -21.85
N PHE A 364 -8.08 -9.78 -21.59
CA PHE A 364 -8.59 -10.83 -22.48
C PHE A 364 -9.12 -10.20 -23.77
N LYS A 365 -8.42 -10.40 -24.89
CA LYS A 365 -8.79 -9.85 -26.20
C LYS A 365 -8.66 -10.91 -27.30
N LEU A 366 -9.74 -11.08 -28.06
CA LEU A 366 -9.78 -11.89 -29.28
C LEU A 366 -10.04 -10.98 -30.49
N ILE A 367 -9.23 -11.10 -31.53
CA ILE A 367 -9.43 -10.47 -32.84
C ILE A 367 -9.72 -11.59 -33.83
N ASN A 368 -10.86 -11.52 -34.51
CA ASN A 368 -11.33 -12.56 -35.46
C ASN A 368 -11.31 -13.98 -34.87
N GLY A 369 -11.70 -14.11 -33.59
CA GLY A 369 -11.71 -15.39 -32.86
C GLY A 369 -10.34 -15.91 -32.39
N SER A 370 -9.25 -15.18 -32.66
CA SER A 370 -7.88 -15.56 -32.29
C SER A 370 -7.27 -14.61 -31.26
N ARG A 371 -6.35 -15.11 -30.42
CA ARG A 371 -5.57 -14.29 -29.48
C ARG A 371 -4.78 -13.22 -30.25
N VAL A 372 -4.74 -11.99 -29.72
CA VAL A 372 -3.94 -10.90 -30.30
C VAL A 372 -2.47 -11.28 -30.40
N ASN A 373 -1.86 -11.05 -31.58
CA ASN A 373 -0.42 -11.17 -31.73
C ASN A 373 0.28 -9.96 -31.09
N ILE A 374 1.11 -10.22 -30.08
CA ILE A 374 1.84 -9.18 -29.35
C ILE A 374 2.94 -8.51 -30.19
N SER A 375 3.47 -9.18 -31.22
CA SER A 375 4.50 -8.58 -32.10
C SER A 375 3.94 -7.53 -33.08
N THR A 376 2.64 -7.26 -33.03
CA THR A 376 1.93 -6.24 -33.85
C THR A 376 1.19 -5.23 -32.97
N VAL A 377 1.58 -5.13 -31.70
CA VAL A 377 1.04 -4.21 -30.68
C VAL A 377 2.23 -3.53 -30.02
N ASP A 378 2.11 -2.23 -29.72
CA ASP A 378 3.11 -1.58 -28.87
C ASP A 378 2.89 -2.00 -27.40
N TYR A 379 3.95 -2.53 -26.80
CA TYR A 379 4.00 -3.01 -25.41
C TYR A 379 5.03 -2.23 -24.57
N GLN A 380 5.79 -1.30 -25.20
CA GLN A 380 6.65 -0.31 -24.54
C GLN A 380 5.89 1.00 -24.31
N GLU A 381 4.83 1.19 -25.08
CA GLU A 381 3.67 1.99 -24.71
C GLU A 381 3.38 1.89 -23.21
N ASN A 382 2.86 3.03 -22.73
CA ASN A 382 2.05 3.37 -21.54
C ASN A 382 0.36 3.25 -21.37
N ASN A 383 -1.40 2.32 -22.57
CA ASN A 383 -2.86 1.86 -22.56
C ASN A 383 -3.00 0.33 -22.83
N TYR A 384 -1.92 -0.33 -23.28
CA TYR A 384 -1.72 -1.77 -23.28
C TYR A 384 -2.14 -2.40 -21.95
N GLN A 385 -2.72 -3.59 -22.09
CA GLN A 385 -3.20 -4.42 -20.99
C GLN A 385 -2.59 -5.80 -21.21
N ALA A 386 -1.72 -6.19 -20.28
CA ALA A 386 -1.22 -7.54 -20.07
C ALA A 386 -2.29 -8.60 -20.40
N GLN A 387 -1.97 -9.58 -21.25
CA GLN A 387 -2.97 -10.57 -21.68
C GLN A 387 -3.50 -11.37 -20.49
N ALA A 388 -4.82 -11.55 -20.44
CA ALA A 388 -5.51 -12.29 -19.39
C ALA A 388 -6.16 -13.56 -19.94
N ALA A 389 -6.23 -14.62 -19.12
CA ALA A 389 -6.81 -15.90 -19.54
C ALA A 389 -8.36 -15.92 -19.47
N VAL A 390 -8.97 -15.17 -18.55
CA VAL A 390 -10.43 -15.09 -18.37
C VAL A 390 -10.91 -13.62 -18.47
N PRO A 391 -11.93 -13.30 -19.29
CA PRO A 391 -12.44 -11.94 -19.43
C PRO A 391 -13.21 -11.47 -18.20
N LEU A 392 -12.80 -10.34 -17.62
CA LEU A 392 -13.56 -9.57 -16.61
C LEU A 392 -13.39 -8.06 -16.88
N ARG A 393 -14.23 -7.22 -16.25
CA ARG A 393 -14.11 -5.74 -16.35
C ARG A 393 -12.93 -5.19 -15.53
N MET A 394 -12.66 -5.83 -14.39
CA MET A 394 -11.53 -5.57 -13.51
C MET A 394 -10.86 -6.92 -13.22
N GLU A 395 -9.58 -6.91 -12.89
CA GLU A 395 -8.87 -8.10 -12.42
C GLU A 395 -9.21 -8.40 -10.95
N THR A 396 -9.12 -9.67 -10.54
CA THR A 396 -9.34 -10.08 -9.15
C THR A 396 -8.02 -10.20 -8.39
N HIS A 397 -7.96 -9.69 -7.17
CA HIS A 397 -6.78 -9.81 -6.31
C HIS A 397 -6.15 -11.22 -6.26
N GLY A 398 -4.84 -11.25 -6.03
CA GLY A 398 -4.13 -12.46 -5.63
C GLY A 398 -4.67 -13.06 -4.31
N GLY A 399 -4.70 -14.38 -4.24
CA GLY A 399 -5.08 -15.15 -3.05
C GLY A 399 -3.88 -15.70 -2.26
N GLU A 400 -2.66 -15.36 -2.68
CA GLU A 400 -1.42 -15.85 -2.10
C GLU A 400 -0.93 -15.03 -0.88
N ASP A 401 0.11 -15.55 -0.23
CA ASP A 401 0.78 -14.88 0.89
C ASP A 401 1.59 -13.68 0.41
N VAL A 402 1.37 -12.52 1.04
CA VAL A 402 2.13 -11.28 0.76
C VAL A 402 3.30 -11.12 1.73
N ALA A 403 4.34 -10.38 1.32
CA ALA A 403 5.53 -10.17 2.13
C ALA A 403 5.38 -9.04 3.16
N ILE A 404 5.78 -9.29 4.40
CA ILE A 404 5.97 -8.28 5.45
C ILE A 404 7.46 -7.97 5.55
N PHE A 405 7.85 -6.71 5.36
CA PHE A 405 9.21 -6.21 5.59
C PHE A 405 9.25 -5.42 6.90
N SER A 406 10.16 -5.72 7.82
CA SER A 406 10.20 -5.01 9.12
C SER A 406 11.61 -4.65 9.63
N LYS A 407 11.68 -3.50 10.33
CA LYS A 407 12.91 -2.90 10.87
C LYS A 407 12.57 -2.06 12.10
N GLY A 408 13.42 -2.10 13.12
CA GLY A 408 13.26 -1.33 14.36
C GLY A 408 13.10 -2.21 15.61
N PRO A 409 12.64 -1.64 16.73
CA PRO A 409 12.42 -2.39 17.96
C PRO A 409 11.31 -3.44 17.78
N MET A 410 11.54 -4.64 18.33
CA MET A 410 10.69 -5.85 18.20
C MET A 410 10.41 -6.35 16.77
N ALA A 411 10.99 -5.75 15.71
CA ALA A 411 10.79 -6.18 14.32
C ALA A 411 11.16 -7.66 14.09
N HIS A 412 12.10 -8.19 14.86
CA HIS A 412 12.51 -9.60 14.83
C HIS A 412 11.41 -10.62 15.20
N LEU A 413 10.23 -10.17 15.64
CA LEU A 413 9.06 -11.01 15.86
C LEU A 413 8.28 -11.29 14.55
N LEU A 414 8.45 -10.46 13.52
CA LEU A 414 7.85 -10.67 12.20
C LEU A 414 8.78 -11.59 11.38
N HIS A 415 8.64 -12.90 11.60
CA HIS A 415 9.37 -13.95 10.89
C HIS A 415 8.46 -15.14 10.54
N GLY A 416 8.87 -15.95 9.55
CA GLY A 416 8.15 -17.16 9.15
C GLY A 416 6.88 -16.85 8.35
N VAL A 417 5.83 -17.67 8.53
CA VAL A 417 4.50 -17.50 7.92
C VAL A 417 3.50 -17.16 9.02
N GLN A 418 2.74 -16.08 8.86
CA GLN A 418 1.86 -15.52 9.88
C GLN A 418 0.45 -15.27 9.34
N GLU A 419 -0.54 -15.20 10.22
CA GLU A 419 -1.82 -14.57 9.85
C GLU A 419 -1.63 -13.06 9.69
N GLN A 420 -2.27 -12.46 8.69
CA GLN A 420 -2.21 -11.01 8.46
C GLN A 420 -2.59 -10.18 9.70
N ASN A 421 -3.48 -10.68 10.55
CA ASN A 421 -3.89 -9.99 11.78
C ASN A 421 -2.82 -9.98 12.89
N TYR A 422 -1.69 -10.66 12.72
CA TYR A 422 -0.55 -10.61 13.65
C TYR A 422 0.19 -9.27 13.60
N ILE A 423 0.18 -8.57 12.45
CA ILE A 423 0.89 -7.31 12.20
C ILE A 423 0.61 -6.24 13.31
N PRO A 424 -0.65 -5.84 13.58
CA PRO A 424 -0.93 -4.82 14.58
C PRO A 424 -0.70 -5.32 16.00
N HIS A 425 -0.75 -6.63 16.28
CA HIS A 425 -0.39 -7.16 17.60
C HIS A 425 1.11 -7.02 17.88
N VAL A 426 1.99 -7.28 16.90
CA VAL A 426 3.44 -7.03 17.04
C VAL A 426 3.72 -5.54 17.18
N MET A 427 3.11 -4.70 16.34
CA MET A 427 3.29 -3.24 16.43
C MET A 427 2.78 -2.68 17.77
N ALA A 428 1.65 -3.15 18.27
CA ALA A 428 1.08 -2.73 19.54
C ALA A 428 1.95 -3.15 20.73
N TYR A 429 2.42 -4.40 20.72
CA TYR A 429 3.42 -4.92 21.66
C TYR A 429 4.67 -4.03 21.64
N ALA A 430 5.29 -3.83 20.47
CA ALA A 430 6.51 -3.04 20.31
C ALA A 430 6.40 -1.63 20.90
N ALA A 431 5.25 -0.96 20.72
CA ALA A 431 5.04 0.41 21.19
C ALA A 431 4.35 0.53 22.56
N CYS A 432 4.13 -0.59 23.27
CA CYS A 432 3.46 -0.64 24.56
C CYS A 432 2.04 -0.05 24.58
N ILE A 433 1.29 -0.26 23.49
CA ILE A 433 -0.11 0.16 23.31
C ILE A 433 -1.03 -1.07 23.21
N GLY A 434 -2.35 -0.87 23.23
CA GLY A 434 -3.30 -2.00 23.15
C GLY A 434 -3.16 -3.01 24.31
N GLN A 435 -2.93 -4.28 23.99
CA GLN A 435 -2.81 -5.41 24.93
C GLN A 435 -1.33 -5.82 25.19
N ASN A 436 -1.10 -6.92 25.93
CA ASN A 436 0.20 -7.58 26.15
C ASN A 436 1.39 -6.69 26.61
N LYS A 437 1.10 -5.65 27.41
CA LYS A 437 2.07 -4.66 27.90
C LYS A 437 3.06 -5.15 28.98
N LYS A 438 3.08 -6.44 29.36
CA LYS A 438 3.84 -6.93 30.53
C LYS A 438 5.35 -6.66 30.43
N HIS A 439 5.94 -6.80 29.24
CA HIS A 439 7.36 -6.55 29.01
C HIS A 439 7.77 -5.07 29.14
N CYS A 440 6.80 -4.15 29.02
CA CYS A 440 7.03 -2.70 29.13
C CYS A 440 7.35 -2.27 30.57
N SER A 441 6.89 -3.02 31.56
CA SER A 441 7.15 -2.76 32.99
C SER A 441 8.55 -3.23 33.44
N SER A 442 9.25 -4.03 32.62
CA SER A 442 10.52 -4.67 33.00
C SER A 442 11.72 -3.71 33.07
N GLY A 443 11.59 -2.46 32.62
CA GLY A 443 12.70 -1.49 32.51
C GLY A 443 13.37 -1.07 33.83
N ASN A 444 12.82 -1.45 34.98
CA ASN A 444 13.42 -1.20 36.31
C ASN A 444 14.00 -2.46 36.98
N SER A 445 14.03 -3.61 36.30
CA SER A 445 14.54 -4.88 36.85
C SER A 445 15.75 -5.36 36.05
N SER A 446 16.85 -5.65 36.74
CA SER A 446 18.04 -6.25 36.13
C SER A 446 17.73 -7.60 35.48
N ALA A 447 18.23 -7.81 34.26
CA ALA A 447 17.96 -9.03 33.51
C ALA A 447 18.62 -10.25 34.18
N PRO A 448 17.90 -11.36 34.41
CA PRO A 448 18.52 -12.60 34.87
C PRO A 448 19.38 -13.20 33.75
N SER A 449 20.54 -13.75 34.11
CA SER A 449 21.48 -14.35 33.16
C SER A 449 20.87 -15.57 32.46
N ALA A 450 20.96 -15.61 31.13
CA ALA A 450 20.47 -16.74 30.33
C ALA A 450 21.46 -17.91 30.36
N THR A 451 21.12 -18.97 31.10
CA THR A 451 21.87 -20.24 31.09
C THR A 451 21.80 -20.90 29.71
N LYS A 452 22.97 -21.16 29.11
CA LYS A 452 23.08 -21.83 27.80
C LYS A 452 22.75 -23.31 27.91
N ALA A 453 21.53 -23.71 27.58
CA ALA A 453 21.21 -25.10 27.26
C ALA A 453 21.67 -25.40 25.82
N SER A 454 22.67 -26.28 25.66
CA SER A 454 23.18 -26.66 24.33
C SER A 454 22.38 -27.82 23.75
N PHE A 455 21.40 -27.53 22.90
CA PHE A 455 20.74 -28.53 22.06
C PHE A 455 21.28 -28.47 20.64
N THR A 456 22.13 -29.44 20.29
CA THR A 456 22.59 -29.69 18.91
C THR A 456 21.47 -30.34 18.10
N LEU A 457 20.49 -29.52 17.69
CA LEU A 457 19.52 -29.93 16.67
C LEU A 457 20.18 -29.82 15.28
N ALA A 458 20.12 -30.89 14.49
CA ALA A 458 20.65 -30.86 13.12
C ALA A 458 19.85 -29.86 12.26
N LEU A 459 20.54 -29.06 11.44
CA LEU A 459 19.91 -28.03 10.62
C LEU A 459 19.15 -28.66 9.45
N LEU A 460 17.85 -28.88 9.64
CA LEU A 460 16.94 -29.42 8.64
C LEU A 460 16.59 -28.34 7.60
N ILE A 461 17.44 -28.21 6.59
CA ILE A 461 17.21 -27.34 5.44
C ILE A 461 16.17 -28.00 4.52
N VAL A 462 14.94 -27.50 4.54
CA VAL A 462 13.91 -27.85 3.55
C VAL A 462 13.94 -26.80 2.44
N ILE A 463 14.45 -27.18 1.27
CA ILE A 463 14.36 -26.38 0.04
C ILE A 463 13.24 -26.98 -0.83
N PRO A 464 12.13 -26.26 -1.05
CA PRO A 464 11.21 -26.58 -2.14
C PRO A 464 11.92 -26.34 -3.47
N LEU A 465 12.24 -27.40 -4.20
CA LEU A 465 12.82 -27.32 -5.54
C LEU A 465 11.76 -26.88 -6.55
N LEU A 466 11.58 -25.56 -6.68
CA LEU A 466 10.98 -24.94 -7.85
C LEU A 466 11.95 -25.06 -9.01
N LEU A 467 11.76 -26.11 -9.83
CA LEU A 467 12.23 -26.13 -11.21
C LEU A 467 11.30 -25.23 -12.04
N CYS A 468 11.89 -24.41 -12.91
CA CYS A 468 11.20 -23.43 -13.75
C CYS A 468 10.35 -24.09 -14.85
#